data_AF-A0A6J5W4M5-F1
#
_entry.id   AF-A0A6J5W4M5-F1
#
_cell.length_a   1.000
_cell.length_b   1.000
_cell.length_c   1.000
_cell.angle_alpha   90.00
_cell.angle_beta   90.00
_cell.angle_gamma   90.00
#
_symmetry.space_group_name_H-M   'P 1'
#
loop_
_entity.id
_entity.type
_entity.pdbx_description
1 polymer ?
#
loop_
_entity_poly.entity_id
_entity_poly.type
_entity_poly.pdbx_seq_one_letter_code
_entity_poly.pdbx_strand_id
1 'polypeptide(L)' 'MATLLSFSSYCRFPLYDNDFGWGRPTWVGSPALTYKNLVLFMDTKEGGGIEAYVSLEEEVMAKFECDSELLS' A
#
# COMPACT_ATOMS: atom_id res chain seq x y z
N MET A 1 22.75 -8.47 -12.24
CA MET A 1 22.55 -7.19 -11.52
C MET A 1 21.58 -7.47 -10.39
N ALA A 2 21.77 -6.90 -9.20
CA ALA A 2 20.83 -7.07 -8.10
C ALA A 2 19.61 -6.17 -8.33
N THR A 3 18.40 -6.73 -8.18
CA THR A 3 17.16 -5.95 -8.17
C THR A 3 16.92 -5.45 -6.75
N LEU A 4 16.78 -4.13 -6.57
CA LEU A 4 16.40 -3.55 -5.29
C LEU A 4 14.88 -3.48 -5.19
N LEU A 5 14.32 -4.03 -4.11
CA LEU A 5 12.91 -3.90 -3.72
C LEU A 5 12.84 -3.10 -2.42
N SER A 6 12.12 -1.99 -2.44
CA SER A 6 12.02 -1.05 -1.32
C SER A 6 10.67 -1.19 -0.62
N PHE A 7 10.69 -1.05 0.70
CA PHE A 7 9.50 -1.13 1.54
C PHE A 7 9.36 0.13 2.39
N SER A 8 8.13 0.58 2.57
CA SER A 8 7.78 1.65 3.49
C SER A 8 6.47 1.31 4.18
N SER A 9 6.30 1.75 5.43
CA SER A 9 5.09 1.50 6.20
C SER A 9 4.60 2.79 6.83
N TYR A 10 3.34 3.11 6.55
CA TYR A 10 2.56 4.13 7.25
C TYR A 10 1.56 3.49 8.24
N CYS A 11 1.72 2.20 8.54
CA CYS A 11 0.93 1.55 9.57
C CYS A 11 1.16 2.25 10.91
N ARG A 12 0.09 2.33 11.72
CA ARG A 12 0.03 3.01 13.02
C ARG A 12 0.19 4.52 12.96
N PHE A 13 0.28 5.12 11.78
CA PHE A 13 0.08 6.56 11.67
C PHE A 13 -1.40 6.84 11.89
N PRO A 14 -1.77 7.88 12.65
CA PRO A 14 -3.16 8.19 13.01
C PRO A 14 -3.92 8.83 11.84
N LEU A 15 -3.78 8.29 10.62
CA LEU A 15 -4.25 8.90 9.38
C LEU A 15 -5.77 9.12 9.40
N TYR A 16 -6.53 8.13 9.89
CA TYR A 16 -7.98 8.19 10.02
C TYR A 16 -8.47 8.96 11.25
N ASP A 17 -7.60 9.30 12.20
CA ASP A 17 -7.96 10.04 13.42
C ASP A 17 -7.87 11.56 13.26
N ASN A 18 -7.27 12.05 12.17
CA ASN A 18 -7.12 13.48 11.93
C ASN A 18 -8.48 14.13 11.65
N ASP A 19 -8.81 15.21 12.37
CA ASP A 19 -9.98 16.05 12.10
C ASP A 19 -9.55 17.53 12.11
N PHE A 20 -9.68 18.17 10.95
CA PHE A 20 -9.33 19.58 10.75
C PHE A 20 -10.55 20.51 10.79
N GLY A 21 -11.72 20.02 11.21
CA GLY A 21 -12.99 20.76 11.25
C GLY A 21 -14.02 20.34 10.20
N TRP A 22 -13.67 19.37 9.35
CA TRP A 22 -14.57 18.77 8.34
C TRP A 22 -15.01 17.35 8.70
N GLY A 23 -14.61 16.84 9.87
CA GLY A 23 -14.77 15.45 10.26
C GLY A 23 -13.57 14.60 9.83
N ARG A 24 -13.54 13.36 10.35
CA ARG A 24 -12.49 12.38 10.05
C ARG A 24 -12.53 11.90 8.59
N PRO A 25 -11.38 11.52 7.99
CA PRO A 25 -11.32 11.00 6.64
C PRO A 25 -12.27 9.83 6.42
N THR A 26 -13.03 9.90 5.33
CA THR A 26 -13.84 8.76 4.89
C THR A 26 -12.97 7.64 4.31
N TRP A 27 -11.86 8.00 3.68
CA TRP A 27 -10.87 7.10 3.10
C TRP A 27 -9.50 7.80 3.07
N VAL A 28 -8.43 7.05 3.32
CA VAL A 28 -7.04 7.49 3.16
C VAL A 28 -6.33 6.45 2.29
N GLY A 29 -5.58 6.92 1.31
CA GLY A 29 -4.80 6.04 0.44
C GLY A 29 -3.58 6.75 -0.13
N SER A 30 -2.72 5.98 -0.79
CA SER A 30 -1.57 6.51 -1.51
C SER A 30 -1.97 7.06 -2.88
N PRO A 31 -1.38 8.16 -3.36
CA PRO A 31 -1.38 8.44 -4.79
C PRO A 31 -0.65 7.33 -5.55
N ALA A 32 -0.76 7.35 -6.88
CA ALA A 32 -0.04 6.41 -7.74
C ALA A 32 1.46 6.37 -7.39
N LEU A 33 1.97 5.17 -7.12
CA LEU A 33 3.37 4.97 -6.81
C LEU A 33 4.20 5.15 -8.08
N THR A 34 5.00 6.21 -8.15
CA THR A 34 5.81 6.54 -9.34
C THR A 34 7.20 5.91 -9.32
N TYR A 35 7.57 5.25 -8.22
CA TYR A 35 8.84 4.55 -8.07
C TYR A 35 8.69 3.07 -8.42
N LYS A 36 9.63 2.54 -9.20
CA LYS A 36 9.73 1.11 -9.50
C LYS A 36 10.19 0.35 -8.27
N ASN A 37 9.66 -0.86 -8.08
CA ASN A 37 10.02 -1.78 -7.00
C ASN A 37 9.81 -1.15 -5.61
N LEU A 38 8.62 -0.61 -5.38
CA LEU A 38 8.21 -0.03 -4.10
C LEU A 38 6.95 -0.72 -3.59
N VAL A 39 6.96 -1.09 -2.32
CA VAL A 39 5.78 -1.52 -1.58
C VAL A 39 5.52 -0.56 -0.42
N LEU A 40 4.31 -0.03 -0.35
CA LEU A 40 3.84 0.82 0.73
C LEU A 40 2.71 0.12 1.50
N PHE A 41 2.88 0.00 2.81
CA PHE A 41 1.86 -0.58 3.70
C PHE A 41 1.08 0.53 4.42
N MET A 42 -0.25 0.40 4.45
CA MET A 42 -1.18 1.29 5.15
C MET A 42 -2.19 0.49 5.96
N ASP A 43 -2.68 1.02 7.08
CA ASP A 43 -3.73 0.35 7.84
C ASP A 43 -5.09 0.49 7.14
N THR A 44 -5.89 -0.57 7.16
CA THR A 44 -7.29 -0.51 6.72
C THR A 44 -8.09 0.42 7.61
N LYS A 45 -9.07 1.14 7.05
CA LYS A 45 -9.95 2.06 7.79
C LYS A 45 -10.59 1.45 9.04
N GLU A 46 -11.08 0.22 8.96
CA GLU A 46 -11.79 -0.45 10.06
C GLU A 46 -10.83 -1.03 11.12
N GLY A 47 -9.52 -0.93 10.88
CA GLY A 47 -8.50 -1.55 11.70
C GLY A 47 -8.41 -3.07 11.51
N GLY A 48 -7.34 -3.67 12.03
CA GLY A 48 -7.12 -5.12 11.99
C GLY A 48 -6.58 -5.68 10.67
N GLY A 49 -6.59 -4.92 9.59
CA GLY A 49 -5.98 -5.27 8.30
C GLY A 49 -4.92 -4.28 7.82
N ILE A 50 -4.18 -4.70 6.79
CA ILE A 50 -3.18 -3.88 6.09
C ILE A 50 -3.50 -3.88 4.60
N GLU A 51 -3.50 -2.70 3.99
CA GLU A 51 -3.49 -2.51 2.54
C GLU A 51 -2.05 -2.38 2.06
N ALA A 52 -1.68 -3.20 1.07
CA ALA A 52 -0.36 -3.14 0.43
C ALA A 52 -0.48 -2.52 -0.97
N TYR A 53 0.10 -1.33 -1.13
CA TYR A 53 0.24 -0.68 -2.43
C TYR A 53 1.56 -1.14 -3.05
N VAL A 54 1.49 -1.83 -4.18
CA VAL A 54 2.64 -2.47 -4.82
C VAL A 54 2.89 -1.82 -6.18
N SER A 55 4.15 -1.47 -6.45
CA SER A 55 4.63 -0.96 -7.74
C SER A 55 5.81 -1.79 -8.23
N LEU A 56 5.62 -2.45 -9.37
CA LEU A 56 6.57 -3.35 -10.01
C LEU A 56 6.61 -3.05 -11.52
N GLU A 57 7.60 -3.58 -12.22
CA GLU A 57 7.57 -3.62 -13.69
C GLU A 57 6.34 -4.40 -14.15
N GLU A 58 5.73 -3.99 -15.26
CA GLU A 58 4.47 -4.55 -15.78
C GLU A 58 4.52 -6.08 -15.92
N GLU A 59 5.58 -6.64 -16.50
CA GLU A 59 5.76 -8.08 -16.66
C GLU A 59 5.86 -8.84 -15.32
N VAL A 60 6.39 -8.19 -14.29
CA VAL A 60 6.51 -8.76 -12.95
C VAL A 60 5.18 -8.63 -12.21
N MET A 61 4.50 -7.49 -12.34
CA MET A 61 3.18 -7.26 -11.77
C MET A 61 2.16 -8.26 -12.31
N ALA A 62 2.16 -8.53 -13.61
CA ALA A 62 1.26 -9.51 -14.23
C ALA A 62 1.41 -10.93 -13.61
N LYS A 63 2.64 -11.30 -13.21
CA LYS A 63 2.89 -12.57 -12.51
C LYS A 63 2.46 -12.49 -11.04
N PHE A 64 2.75 -11.37 -10.38
CA PHE A 64 2.37 -11.10 -9.00
C PHE A 64 0.84 -11.18 -8.81
N GLU A 65 0.07 -10.59 -9.73
CA GLU A 65 -1.41 -10.60 -9.70
C GLU A 65 -2.02 -12.00 -9.89
N CYS A 66 -1.26 -12.95 -10.46
CA CYS A 66 -1.72 -14.31 -10.71
C CYS A 66 -1.15 -15.34 -9.71
N ASP A 67 -0.38 -14.89 -8.72
CA ASP A 67 0.29 -15.80 -7.78
C ASP A 67 -0.71 -16.45 -6.82
N SER A 68 -0.75 -17.78 -6.80
CA SER A 68 -1.72 -18.53 -6.00
C SER A 68 -1.50 -18.43 -4.49
N GLU A 69 -0.27 -18.20 -4.04
CA GLU A 69 0.02 -18.03 -2.60
C GLU A 69 -0.45 -16.65 -2.11
N LEU A 70 -0.45 -15.64 -2.99
CA LEU A 70 -0.99 -14.31 -2.68
C LEU A 70 -2.51 -14.24 -2.73
N LEU A 71 -3.13 -15.07 -3.57
CA LEU A 71 -4.58 -15.10 -3.79
C LEU A 71 -5.34 -16.06 -2.86
N SER A 72 -4.64 -16.90 -2.09
CA SER A 72 -5.23 -17.88 -1.15
C SER A 72 -5.67 -17.26 0.17
#